data_AF-A0A914T2C3-F1
#
_entry.id   AF-A0A914T2C3-F1
#
_cell.length_a   1.000
_cell.length_b   1.000
_cell.length_c   1.000
_cell.angle_alpha   90.00
_cell.angle_beta   90.00
_cell.angle_gamma   90.00
#
_symmetry.space_group_name_H-M   'P 1'
#
loop_
_entity.id
_entity.type
_entity.pdbx_description
1 polymer ?
#
loop_
_entity_poly.entity_id
_entity_poly.type
_entity_poly.pdbx_seq_one_letter_code
_entity_poly.pdbx_strand_id
1 'polypeptide(L)'
;MPPTLVSSLVYCWVFGDLLCKLLAYLQPVVVTASAYTLAAIALERYYAICKPLHSRIWHTRSHAFCVIGIVWLISIIANLFMLFMYELRTYNRTGLNCAPKYKPIVHFGYQIYMTVVLLVIPLVLMTVLYGNVIKSLKSGLKMDIAAIEVAENSMDRLDSARPGKLRSSSLVTGKSRKMR
;
A
#
# COMPACT_ATOMS: atom_id res chain seq x y z
N MET A 1 -29.09 -4.32 -7.23
CA MET A 1 -28.18 -4.65 -8.35
C MET A 1 -27.35 -3.41 -8.70
N PRO A 2 -26.04 -3.52 -8.99
CA PRO A 2 -25.20 -2.38 -9.34
C PRO A 2 -25.77 -1.65 -10.57
N PRO A 3 -25.84 -0.30 -10.60
CA PRO A 3 -26.37 0.45 -11.74
C PRO A 3 -25.60 0.21 -13.04
N THR A 4 -24.30 -0.08 -12.95
CA THR A 4 -23.42 -0.48 -14.06
C THR A 4 -23.81 -1.85 -14.62
N LEU A 5 -24.26 -2.77 -13.78
CA LEU A 5 -24.75 -4.09 -14.18
C LEU A 5 -26.10 -3.97 -14.91
N VAL A 6 -27.01 -3.14 -14.39
CA VAL A 6 -28.32 -2.89 -15.00
C VAL A 6 -28.18 -2.25 -16.38
N SER A 7 -27.32 -1.23 -16.51
CA SER A 7 -27.05 -0.59 -17.80
C SER A 7 -26.37 -1.53 -18.80
N SER A 8 -25.52 -2.46 -18.35
CA SER A 8 -24.89 -3.48 -19.20
C SER A 8 -25.89 -4.52 -19.71
N LEU A 9 -26.92 -4.85 -18.91
CA LEU A 9 -27.95 -5.84 -19.27
C LEU A 9 -29.07 -5.22 -20.14
N VAL A 10 -29.44 -3.97 -19.87
CA VAL A 10 -30.55 -3.27 -20.54
C VAL A 10 -30.07 -2.46 -21.75
N TYR A 11 -28.75 -2.32 -21.94
CA TYR A 11 -28.11 -1.49 -22.98
C TYR A 11 -28.65 -0.04 -23.02
N CYS A 12 -29.20 0.44 -21.91
CA CYS A 12 -29.83 1.74 -21.78
C CYS A 12 -29.55 2.32 -20.38
N TRP A 13 -29.21 3.61 -20.35
CA TRP A 13 -28.92 4.36 -19.13
C TRP A 13 -30.13 5.17 -18.68
N VAL A 14 -30.81 4.69 -17.63
CA VAL A 14 -32.06 5.29 -17.11
C VAL A 14 -31.87 6.21 -15.90
N PHE A 15 -30.65 6.31 -15.37
CA PHE A 15 -30.36 7.00 -14.11
C PHE A 15 -30.04 8.49 -14.24
N GLY A 16 -30.12 9.03 -15.47
CA GLY A 16 -29.82 10.44 -15.76
C GLY A 16 -28.32 10.75 -15.89
N ASP A 17 -28.02 11.98 -16.34
CA ASP A 17 -26.67 12.42 -16.70
C ASP A 17 -25.73 12.54 -15.49
N LEU A 18 -26.24 13.04 -14.35
CA LEU A 18 -25.47 13.17 -13.12
C LEU A 18 -24.93 11.82 -12.65
N LEU A 19 -25.78 10.78 -12.62
CA LEU A 19 -25.37 9.45 -12.18
C LEU A 19 -24.40 8.79 -13.16
N CYS A 20 -24.53 9.05 -14.47
CA CYS A 20 -23.59 8.60 -15.50
C CYS A 20 -22.18 9.12 -15.23
N LYS A 21 -22.05 10.44 -15.05
CA LYS A 21 -20.77 11.09 -14.75
C LYS A 21 -20.22 10.66 -13.40
N LEU A 22 -21.07 10.58 -12.38
CA LEU A 22 -20.67 10.22 -11.03
C LEU A 22 -20.17 8.78 -10.95
N LEU A 23 -20.85 7.82 -11.58
CA LEU A 23 -20.42 6.42 -11.55
C LEU A 23 -19.15 6.19 -12.37
N ALA A 24 -19.02 6.86 -13.52
CA ALA A 24 -17.79 6.86 -14.30
C ALA A 24 -16.61 7.40 -13.46
N TYR A 25 -16.81 8.47 -12.70
CA TYR A 25 -15.80 9.09 -11.83
C TYR A 25 -15.49 8.25 -10.57
N LEU A 26 -16.51 7.77 -9.84
CA LEU A 26 -16.34 7.11 -8.55
C LEU A 26 -15.64 5.75 -8.68
N GLN A 27 -15.87 5.02 -9.78
CA GLN A 27 -15.29 3.69 -9.97
C GLN A 27 -13.75 3.68 -9.87
N PRO A 28 -13.00 4.46 -10.65
CA PRO A 28 -11.54 4.52 -10.53
C PRO A 28 -11.07 5.21 -9.24
N VAL A 29 -11.83 6.19 -8.72
CA VAL A 29 -11.50 6.82 -7.43
C VAL A 29 -11.51 5.81 -6.28
N VAL A 30 -12.52 4.95 -6.20
CA VAL A 30 -12.58 3.91 -5.15
C VAL A 30 -11.47 2.87 -5.33
N VAL A 31 -11.19 2.47 -6.57
CA VAL A 31 -10.10 1.52 -6.86
C VAL A 31 -8.75 2.10 -6.43
N THR A 32 -8.43 3.35 -6.80
CA THR A 32 -7.21 4.02 -6.35
C THR A 32 -7.14 4.14 -4.84
N ALA A 33 -8.19 4.67 -4.21
CA ALA A 33 -8.26 4.84 -2.77
C ALA A 33 -7.99 3.51 -2.03
N SER A 34 -8.54 2.40 -2.52
CA SER A 34 -8.31 1.08 -1.93
C SER A 34 -6.85 0.62 -2.04
N ALA A 35 -6.22 0.79 -3.20
CA ALA A 35 -4.81 0.43 -3.42
C ALA A 35 -3.88 1.25 -2.52
N TYR A 36 -4.13 2.55 -2.41
CA TYR A 36 -3.38 3.44 -1.52
C TYR A 36 -3.62 3.16 -0.04
N THR A 37 -4.83 2.76 0.33
CA THR A 37 -5.15 2.36 1.70
C THR A 37 -4.41 1.07 2.08
N LEU A 38 -4.33 0.09 1.19
CA LEU A 38 -3.53 -1.12 1.40
C LEU A 38 -2.05 -0.79 1.61
N ALA A 39 -1.51 0.16 0.84
CA ALA A 39 -0.14 0.65 1.02
C ALA A 39 0.07 1.29 2.39
N ALA A 40 -0.89 2.09 2.85
CA ALA A 40 -0.83 2.71 4.16
C ALA A 40 -0.88 1.69 5.30
N ILE A 41 -1.76 0.69 5.23
CA ILE A 41 -1.86 -0.38 6.22
C ILE A 41 -0.54 -1.15 6.31
N ALA A 42 0.08 -1.48 5.17
CA ALA A 42 1.38 -2.14 5.16
C ALA A 42 2.48 -1.30 5.84
N LEU A 43 2.45 0.02 5.63
CA LEU A 43 3.37 0.96 6.24
C LEU A 43 3.17 1.07 7.76
N GLU A 44 1.93 1.09 8.24
CA GLU A 44 1.64 1.07 9.68
C GLU A 44 2.22 -0.19 10.35
N ARG A 45 2.06 -1.36 9.70
CA ARG A 45 2.61 -2.62 10.21
C ARG A 45 4.13 -2.62 10.20
N TYR A 46 4.75 -2.03 9.19
CA TYR A 46 6.19 -1.85 9.16
C TYR A 46 6.72 -1.04 10.34
N TYR A 47 6.14 0.13 10.58
CA TYR A 47 6.60 1.00 11.67
C TYR A 47 6.41 0.35 13.05
N ALA A 48 5.32 -0.39 13.24
CA ALA A 48 5.08 -1.12 14.47
C ALA A 48 6.12 -2.24 14.72
N ILE A 49 6.59 -2.91 13.67
CA ILE A 49 7.54 -4.04 13.79
C ILE A 49 8.99 -3.55 13.88
N CYS A 50 9.40 -2.57 13.07
CA CYS A 50 10.81 -2.21 12.91
C CYS A 50 11.32 -1.16 13.89
N LYS A 51 10.45 -0.49 14.67
CA LYS A 51 10.88 0.47 15.71
C LYS A 51 10.22 0.21 17.07
N PRO A 52 10.60 -0.87 17.79
CA PRO A 52 10.08 -1.14 19.13
C PRO A 52 10.52 -0.11 20.19
N LEU A 53 11.71 0.51 20.07
CA LEU A 53 12.29 1.40 21.09
C LEU A 53 12.06 2.91 20.86
N HIS A 54 11.70 3.31 19.64
CA HIS A 54 11.31 4.71 19.33
C HIS A 54 9.78 4.89 19.35
N SER A 55 9.06 3.97 19.98
CA SER A 55 7.60 3.98 20.09
C SER A 55 7.08 5.18 20.90
N ARG A 56 7.92 5.82 21.74
CA ARG A 56 7.44 6.81 22.72
C ARG A 56 7.54 8.29 22.32
N ILE A 57 8.34 8.68 21.31
CA ILE A 57 8.62 10.12 21.07
C ILE A 57 8.44 10.58 19.60
N TRP A 58 8.38 9.69 18.60
CA TRP A 58 8.29 10.09 17.17
C TRP A 58 7.04 9.59 16.45
N HIS A 59 5.91 10.19 16.78
CA HIS A 59 4.91 10.76 15.87
C HIS A 59 4.76 10.28 14.40
N THR A 60 4.83 8.98 14.13
CA THR A 60 4.68 8.47 12.74
C THR A 60 3.22 8.25 12.33
N ARG A 61 2.27 8.22 13.28
CA ARG A 61 0.81 8.17 12.99
C ARG A 61 0.35 9.41 12.22
N SER A 62 0.69 10.61 12.70
CA SER A 62 0.26 11.87 12.08
C SER A 62 0.83 12.03 10.65
N HIS A 63 2.10 11.65 10.45
CA HIS A 63 2.69 11.63 9.10
C HIS A 63 2.03 10.60 8.17
N ALA A 64 1.71 9.40 8.65
CA ALA A 64 1.01 8.40 7.84
C ALA A 64 -0.38 8.89 7.42
N PHE A 65 -1.17 9.44 8.35
CA PHE A 65 -2.47 10.04 8.03
C PHE A 65 -2.35 11.26 7.09
N CYS A 66 -1.32 12.08 7.25
CA CYS A 66 -1.05 13.20 6.36
C CYS A 66 -0.74 12.71 4.93
N VAL A 67 0.10 11.67 4.79
CA VAL A 67 0.41 11.04 3.49
C VAL A 67 -0.86 10.42 2.87
N ILE A 68 -1.68 9.73 3.65
CA ILE A 68 -2.97 9.19 3.18
C ILE A 68 -3.88 10.34 2.70
N GLY A 69 -4.00 11.42 3.47
CA GLY A 69 -4.80 12.58 3.10
C GLY A 69 -4.33 13.24 1.79
N ILE A 70 -3.01 13.43 1.63
CA ILE A 70 -2.41 13.96 0.40
C ILE A 70 -2.70 13.03 -0.78
N VAL A 71 -2.57 11.72 -0.58
CA VAL A 71 -2.84 10.71 -1.62
C VAL A 71 -4.31 10.68 -2.04
N TRP A 72 -5.24 10.81 -1.09
CA TRP A 72 -6.66 10.94 -1.37
C TRP A 72 -6.96 12.22 -2.15
N LEU A 73 -6.37 13.36 -1.76
CA LEU A 73 -6.52 14.63 -2.47
C LEU A 73 -5.98 14.53 -3.91
N ILE A 74 -4.78 13.97 -4.09
CA ILE A 74 -4.20 13.75 -5.43
C ILE A 74 -5.09 12.82 -6.25
N SER A 75 -5.63 11.76 -5.66
CA SER A 75 -6.53 10.83 -6.36
C SER A 75 -7.82 11.52 -6.80
N ILE A 76 -8.44 12.31 -5.94
CA ILE A 76 -9.64 13.10 -6.26
C ILE A 76 -9.35 14.10 -7.38
N ILE A 77 -8.25 14.85 -7.27
CA ILE A 77 -7.88 15.89 -8.25
C ILE A 77 -7.53 15.26 -9.60
N ALA A 78 -6.74 14.19 -9.60
CA ALA A 78 -6.32 13.50 -10.82
C ALA A 78 -7.49 12.87 -11.58
N ASN A 79 -8.49 12.37 -10.86
CA ASN A 79 -9.69 11.79 -11.46
C ASN A 79 -10.76 12.84 -11.81
N LEU A 80 -10.67 14.09 -11.32
CA LEU A 80 -11.69 15.12 -11.52
C LEU A 80 -11.99 15.36 -13.00
N PHE A 81 -10.96 15.22 -13.84
CA PHE A 81 -11.07 15.34 -15.29
C PHE A 81 -12.03 14.30 -15.92
N MET A 82 -12.21 13.15 -15.26
CA MET A 82 -13.14 12.11 -15.69
C MET A 82 -14.60 12.59 -15.68
N LEU A 83 -14.94 13.50 -14.76
CA LEU A 83 -16.30 14.06 -14.64
C LEU A 83 -16.70 14.86 -15.89
N PHE A 84 -15.71 15.41 -16.61
CA PHE A 84 -15.91 16.15 -17.87
C PHE A 84 -15.75 15.29 -19.13
N MET A 85 -15.23 14.06 -18.99
CA MET A 85 -14.96 13.15 -20.11
C MET A 85 -16.18 12.33 -20.52
N TYR A 86 -17.16 12.13 -19.63
CA TYR A 86 -18.37 11.36 -19.87
C TYR A 86 -19.60 12.25 -20.02
N GLU A 87 -20.49 11.88 -20.93
CA GLU A 87 -21.74 12.60 -21.20
C GLU A 87 -22.85 11.60 -21.55
N LEU A 88 -24.08 11.91 -21.15
CA LEU A 88 -25.24 11.14 -21.58
C LEU A 88 -25.55 11.44 -23.05
N ARG A 89 -25.45 10.42 -23.91
CA ARG A 89 -25.72 10.50 -25.35
C ARG A 89 -26.94 9.68 -25.72
N THR A 90 -27.74 10.16 -26.67
CA THR A 90 -28.82 9.36 -27.26
C THR A 90 -28.23 8.37 -28.26
N TYR A 91 -28.48 7.08 -28.06
CA TYR A 91 -27.99 5.99 -28.91
C TYR A 91 -29.04 5.53 -29.93
N ASN A 92 -30.33 5.64 -29.62
CA ASN A 92 -31.45 5.39 -30.53
C ASN A 92 -32.62 6.35 -30.20
N ARG A 93 -33.72 6.35 -30.97
CA ARG A 93 -34.88 7.27 -30.83
C ARG A 93 -35.46 7.37 -29.41
N THR A 94 -35.19 6.41 -28.53
CA THR A 94 -35.59 6.41 -27.11
C THR A 94 -34.48 5.90 -26.15
N GLY A 95 -33.33 5.46 -26.68
CA GLY A 95 -32.27 4.85 -25.87
C GLY A 95 -31.20 5.85 -25.46
N LEU A 96 -30.93 5.96 -24.16
CA LEU A 96 -29.84 6.78 -23.60
C LEU A 96 -28.64 5.88 -23.32
N ASN A 97 -27.43 6.34 -23.60
CA ASN A 97 -26.19 5.64 -23.30
C ASN A 97 -25.19 6.60 -22.65
N CYS A 98 -24.43 6.10 -21.68
CA CYS A 98 -23.36 6.85 -21.03
C CYS A 98 -22.07 6.59 -21.81
N ALA A 99 -21.60 7.57 -22.58
CA ALA A 99 -20.47 7.40 -23.48
C ALA A 99 -19.43 8.51 -23.32
N PRO A 100 -18.14 8.24 -23.61
CA PRO A 100 -17.12 9.28 -23.61
C PRO A 100 -17.42 10.33 -24.68
N LYS A 101 -17.26 11.60 -24.31
CA LYS A 101 -17.54 12.76 -25.19
C LYS A 101 -16.52 12.91 -26.32
N TYR A 102 -15.27 12.50 -26.08
CA TYR A 102 -14.14 12.75 -26.96
C TYR A 102 -13.83 11.55 -27.87
N LYS A 103 -13.06 11.81 -28.93
CA LYS A 103 -12.61 10.80 -29.90
C LYS A 103 -11.93 9.61 -29.19
N PRO A 104 -12.02 8.39 -29.74
CA PRO A 104 -11.44 7.19 -29.13
C PRO A 104 -9.93 7.30 -28.86
N ILE A 105 -9.19 8.09 -29.64
CA ILE A 105 -7.76 8.34 -29.41
C ILE A 105 -7.48 9.09 -28.10
N VAL A 106 -8.32 10.07 -27.75
CA VAL A 106 -8.20 10.84 -26.50
C VAL A 106 -8.58 9.96 -25.32
N HIS A 107 -9.63 9.17 -25.48
CA HIS A 107 -10.05 8.19 -24.48
C HIS A 107 -8.97 7.15 -24.22
N PHE A 108 -8.32 6.63 -25.26
CA PHE A 108 -7.22 5.67 -25.14
C PHE A 108 -5.99 6.27 -24.45
N GLY A 109 -5.58 7.48 -24.84
CA GLY A 109 -4.48 8.19 -24.17
C GLY A 109 -4.78 8.46 -22.69
N TYR A 110 -6.01 8.86 -22.38
CA TYR A 110 -6.45 9.04 -21.00
C TYR A 110 -6.48 7.72 -20.23
N GLN A 111 -6.91 6.63 -20.86
CA GLN A 111 -6.93 5.30 -20.24
C GLN A 111 -5.50 4.83 -19.90
N ILE A 112 -4.53 5.04 -20.80
CA ILE A 112 -3.10 4.78 -20.50
C ILE A 112 -2.61 5.66 -19.36
N TYR A 113 -2.88 6.97 -19.41
CA TYR A 113 -2.49 7.91 -18.37
C TYR A 113 -3.02 7.47 -17.00
N MET A 114 -4.31 7.14 -16.94
CA MET A 114 -4.95 6.63 -15.74
C MET A 114 -4.30 5.31 -15.32
N THR A 115 -4.07 4.34 -16.21
CA THR A 115 -3.35 3.11 -15.85
C THR A 115 -1.97 3.38 -15.26
N VAL A 116 -1.20 4.32 -15.80
CA VAL A 116 0.12 4.68 -15.26
C VAL A 116 -0.01 5.31 -13.87
N VAL A 117 -0.91 6.27 -13.70
CA VAL A 117 -1.15 6.93 -12.40
C VAL A 117 -1.73 5.96 -11.37
N LEU A 118 -2.60 5.03 -11.78
CA LEU A 118 -3.26 4.04 -10.93
C LEU A 118 -2.39 2.83 -10.60
N LEU A 119 -1.39 2.50 -11.42
CA LEU A 119 -0.60 1.28 -11.26
C LEU A 119 0.87 1.59 -10.99
N VAL A 120 1.50 2.43 -11.81
CA VAL A 120 2.95 2.69 -11.71
C VAL A 120 3.28 3.51 -10.47
N ILE A 121 2.52 4.57 -10.19
CA ILE A 121 2.76 5.40 -8.99
C ILE A 121 2.62 4.59 -7.69
N PRO A 122 1.50 3.88 -7.44
CA PRO A 122 1.38 3.06 -6.24
C PRO A 122 2.37 1.90 -6.21
N LEU A 123 2.74 1.30 -7.35
CA LEU A 123 3.79 0.27 -7.37
C LEU A 123 5.16 0.83 -7.00
N VAL A 124 5.55 1.99 -7.51
CA VAL A 124 6.81 2.64 -7.17
C VAL A 124 6.81 3.03 -5.69
N LEU A 125 5.72 3.62 -5.22
CA LEU A 125 5.54 3.98 -3.81
C LEU A 125 5.65 2.74 -2.92
N MET A 126 4.93 1.66 -3.25
CA MET A 126 5.05 0.38 -2.55
C MET A 126 6.49 -0.16 -2.58
N THR A 127 7.13 -0.18 -3.74
CA THR A 127 8.50 -0.71 -3.90
C THR A 127 9.51 0.08 -3.08
N VAL A 128 9.43 1.41 -3.07
CA VAL A 128 10.31 2.27 -2.28
C VAL A 128 10.04 2.07 -0.78
N LEU A 129 8.77 2.05 -0.38
CA LEU A 129 8.39 1.86 1.02
C LEU A 129 8.85 0.48 1.52
N TYR A 130 8.48 -0.61 0.84
CA TYR A 130 8.91 -1.97 1.17
C TYR A 130 10.42 -2.16 1.05
N GLY A 131 11.08 -1.51 0.08
CA GLY A 131 12.54 -1.53 -0.02
C GLY A 131 13.21 -0.89 1.19
N ASN A 132 12.69 0.23 1.66
CA ASN A 132 13.14 0.89 2.88
C ASN A 132 12.82 0.05 4.12
N VAL A 133 11.70 -0.68 4.11
CA VAL A 133 11.33 -1.64 5.17
C VAL A 133 12.39 -2.72 5.33
N ILE A 134 12.71 -3.40 4.24
CA ILE A 134 13.64 -4.52 4.23
C ILE A 134 15.03 -4.06 4.63
N LYS A 135 15.46 -2.87 4.18
CA LYS A 135 16.76 -2.29 4.58
C LYS A 135 16.82 -2.02 6.08
N SER A 136 15.78 -1.43 6.66
CA SER A 136 15.71 -1.14 8.09
C SER A 136 15.73 -2.42 8.93
N LEU A 137 14.95 -3.42 8.55
CA LEU A 137 14.92 -4.74 9.21
C LEU A 137 16.30 -5.43 9.15
N LYS A 138 16.95 -5.42 7.98
CA LYS A 138 18.26 -6.08 7.79
C LYS A 138 19.37 -5.40 8.59
N SER A 139 19.35 -4.07 8.70
CA SER A 139 20.29 -3.32 9.54
C SER A 139 20.04 -3.58 11.02
N GLY A 140 18.77 -3.65 11.46
CA GLY A 140 18.42 -4.00 12.84
C GLY A 140 18.90 -5.39 13.24
N LEU A 141 18.62 -6.41 12.41
CA LEU A 141 19.06 -7.79 12.67
C LEU A 141 20.58 -7.93 12.73
N LYS A 142 21.33 -7.19 11.89
CA LYS A 142 22.80 -7.17 11.95
C LYS A 142 23.34 -6.63 13.27
N MET A 143 22.71 -5.57 13.79
CA MET A 143 23.11 -4.96 15.07
C MET A 143 22.83 -5.89 16.25
N ASP A 144 21.69 -6.57 16.27
CA ASP A 144 21.35 -7.52 17.33
C ASP A 144 22.31 -8.72 17.37
N ILE A 145 22.68 -9.27 16.20
CA ILE A 145 23.67 -10.36 16.11
C ILE A 145 25.03 -9.91 16.64
N ALA A 146 25.50 -8.72 16.25
CA ALA A 146 26.77 -8.17 16.73
C ALA A 146 26.75 -7.93 18.25
N ALA A 147 25.62 -7.48 18.82
CA ALA A 147 25.48 -7.29 20.25
C ALA A 147 25.52 -8.62 21.03
N ILE A 148 24.89 -9.68 20.50
CA ILE A 148 24.94 -11.03 21.08
C ILE A 148 26.39 -11.55 21.06
N GLU A 149 27.10 -11.37 19.96
CA GLU A 149 28.49 -11.81 19.81
C GLU A 149 29.44 -11.05 20.76
N VAL A 150 29.18 -9.76 21.02
CA VAL A 150 29.89 -8.98 22.03
C VAL A 150 29.58 -9.48 23.45
N ALA A 151 28.32 -9.82 23.74
CA ALA A 151 27.92 -10.34 25.04
C ALA A 151 28.53 -11.72 25.33
N GLU A 152 28.58 -12.61 24.32
CA GLU A 152 29.21 -13.92 24.38
C GLU A 152 30.72 -13.80 24.63
N ASN A 153 31.41 -12.97 23.83
CA ASN A 153 32.84 -12.68 24.02
C ASN A 153 33.17 -12.07 25.39
N SER A 154 32.25 -11.29 25.96
CA SER A 154 32.42 -10.68 27.29
C SER A 154 32.30 -11.73 28.40
N MET A 155 31.35 -12.67 28.28
CA MET A 155 31.21 -13.80 29.22
C MET A 155 32.42 -14.73 29.19
N ASP A 156 32.94 -15.07 28.01
CA ASP A 156 34.12 -15.95 27.89
C ASP A 156 35.38 -15.32 28.53
N ARG A 157 35.56 -14.00 28.39
CA ARG A 157 36.66 -13.28 29.05
C ARG A 157 36.53 -13.30 30.57
N LEU A 158 35.31 -13.20 31.10
CA LEU A 158 35.05 -13.27 32.55
C LEU A 158 35.27 -14.67 33.11
N ASP A 159 34.97 -15.72 32.35
CA ASP A 159 35.26 -17.11 32.74
C ASP A 159 36.77 -17.39 32.73
N SER A 160 37.47 -16.95 31.68
CA SER A 160 38.93 -17.14 31.55
C SER A 160 39.75 -16.34 32.58
N ALA A 161 39.22 -15.24 33.12
CA ALA A 161 39.88 -14.43 34.14
C ALA A 161 39.70 -14.96 35.57
N ARG A 162 38.85 -15.99 35.79
CA ARG A 162 38.60 -16.54 37.12
C ARG A 162 39.61 -17.66 37.45
N PRO A 163 40.52 -17.49 38.43
CA PRO A 163 41.36 -18.57 38.90
C PRO A 163 40.55 -19.52 39.78
N GLY A 164 40.11 -20.64 39.19
CA GLY A 164 39.59 -21.80 39.93
C GLY A 164 38.07 -22.02 39.85
N LYS A 165 37.71 -23.14 39.18
CA LYS A 165 36.43 -23.91 39.23
C LYS A 165 35.20 -23.19 38.61
N LEU A 166 34.21 -23.86 38.01
CA LEU A 166 33.76 -25.25 37.99
C LEU A 166 33.10 -25.49 36.61
N ARG A 167 33.32 -26.64 35.97
CA ARG A 167 32.64 -27.05 34.75
C ARG A 167 31.14 -27.24 35.04
N SER A 168 30.32 -26.20 34.83
CA SER A 168 28.87 -26.33 34.85
C SER A 168 28.37 -26.55 33.42
N SER A 169 28.36 -27.82 33.02
CA SER A 169 27.40 -28.28 32.02
C SER A 169 26.00 -28.15 32.62
N SER A 170 25.20 -27.17 32.20
CA SER A 170 23.73 -27.31 32.18
C SER A 170 23.02 -26.17 31.46
N LEU A 171 22.13 -26.59 30.55
CA LEU A 171 20.89 -25.92 30.15
C LEU A 171 20.95 -24.77 29.13
N VAL A 172 21.17 -25.15 27.86
CA VAL A 172 20.25 -24.71 26.79
C VAL A 172 19.76 -25.95 26.03
N THR A 173 18.77 -26.62 26.62
CA THR A 173 17.83 -27.46 25.86
C THR A 173 17.05 -26.58 24.90
N GLY A 174 17.16 -26.83 23.60
CA GLY A 174 16.40 -26.09 22.58
C GLY A 174 16.62 -26.55 21.15
N LYS A 175 16.84 -27.86 20.96
CA LYS A 175 16.95 -28.52 19.65
C LYS A 175 15.61 -28.41 18.91
N SER A 176 15.53 -27.65 17.82
CA SER A 176 14.61 -27.95 16.73
C SER A 176 15.09 -27.39 15.39
N ARG A 177 16.00 -28.12 14.74
CA ARG A 177 16.20 -28.07 13.29
C ARG A 177 16.89 -29.34 12.79
N LYS A 178 16.11 -30.35 12.40
CA LYS A 178 16.43 -31.28 11.30
C LYS A 178 15.33 -32.33 11.10
N MET A 179 14.69 -32.26 9.93
CA MET A 179 14.13 -33.34 9.08
C MET A 179 13.16 -32.60 8.15
N ARG A 180 13.10 -32.83 6.84
CA ARG A 180 13.85 -33.61 5.87
C ARG A 180 13.37 -33.06 4.53
#